data_AF-A0A415D7M8-F1
#
_entry.id   AF-A0A415D7M8-F1
#
_cell.length_a   1.000
_cell.length_b   1.000
_cell.length_c   1.000
_cell.angle_alpha   90.00
_cell.angle_beta   90.00
_cell.angle_gamma   90.00
#
_symmetry.space_group_name_H-M   'P 1'
#
loop_
_entity.id
_entity.type
_entity.pdbx_description
1 polymer ?
#
loop_
_entity_poly.entity_id
_entity_poly.type
_entity_poly.pdbx_seq_one_letter_code
_entity_poly.pdbx_strand_id
1 'polypeptide(L)' 'MRTNYMMTVDDVMNELGVKRSKAYSILKQLNDELAKEGYVAVRGKIPRLYWETKFYGCSQRAG' A
#
# COMPACT_ATOMS: atom_id res chain seq x y z
N MET A 1 20.13 0.43 5.20
CA MET A 1 18.88 -0.09 4.61
C MET A 1 17.91 1.09 4.49
N ARG A 2 17.36 1.39 3.31
CA ARG A 2 16.26 2.36 3.24
C ARG A 2 15.02 1.66 3.77
N THR A 3 14.66 1.95 5.01
CA THR A 3 13.39 1.58 5.61
C THR A 3 12.30 2.37 4.88
N ASN A 4 11.87 1.89 3.71
CA ASN A 4 10.87 2.60 2.93
C ASN A 4 9.50 2.31 3.57
N TYR A 5 9.16 3.12 4.57
CA TYR A 5 7.93 3.03 5.36
C TYR A 5 6.66 3.28 4.53
N MET A 6 6.82 3.81 3.31
CA MET A 6 5.73 4.13 2.39
C MET A 6 5.81 3.23 1.17
N MET A 7 4.68 2.64 0.80
CA MET A 7 4.49 1.98 -0.49
C MET A 7 4.03 3.00 -1.52
N THR A 8 4.70 2.97 -2.67
CA THR A 8 4.43 3.81 -3.84
C THR A 8 3.62 3.04 -4.87
N VAL A 9 3.21 3.72 -5.94
CA VAL A 9 2.52 3.06 -7.05
C VAL A 9 3.37 1.95 -7.68
N ASP A 10 4.68 2.15 -7.75
CA ASP A 10 5.60 1.18 -8.37
C ASP A 10 5.76 -0.06 -7.46
N ASP A 11 5.78 0.13 -6.13
CA ASP A 11 5.75 -1.00 -5.18
C ASP A 11 4.46 -1.82 -5.34
N VAL A 12 3.30 -1.17 -5.41
CA VAL A 12 2.00 -1.84 -5.59
C VAL A 12 1.92 -2.58 -6.94
N MET A 13 2.49 -1.99 -8.01
CA MET A 13 2.57 -2.66 -9.30
C MET A 13 3.41 -3.94 -9.23
N ASN A 14 4.56 -3.88 -8.57
CA ASN A 14 5.47 -5.03 -8.45
C ASN A 14 4.87 -6.14 -7.57
N GLU A 15 4.26 -5.78 -6.45
CA GLU A 15 3.69 -6.74 -5.49
C GLU A 15 2.44 -7.45 -6.05
N LEU A 16 1.59 -6.73 -6.82
CA LEU A 16 0.35 -7.30 -7.35
C LEU A 16 0.41 -7.70 -8.84
N GLY A 17 1.51 -7.40 -9.54
CA GLY A 17 1.64 -7.65 -10.98
C GLY A 17 0.65 -6.85 -11.84
N VAL A 18 0.20 -5.68 -11.36
CA VAL A 18 -0.83 -4.86 -12.03
C VAL A 18 -0.23 -3.67 -12.78
N LYS A 19 -0.98 -3.17 -13.76
CA LYS A 19 -0.62 -1.92 -14.46
C LYS A 19 -0.80 -0.70 -13.56
N ARG A 20 -0.07 0.38 -13.90
CA ARG A 20 -0.05 1.66 -13.17
C ARG A 20 -1.43 2.24 -12.87
N SER A 21 -2.35 2.20 -13.84
CA SER A 21 -3.71 2.69 -13.65
C SER A 21 -4.46 1.96 -12.53
N LYS A 22 -4.33 0.62 -12.49
CA LYS A 22 -4.96 -0.20 -11.44
C LYS A 22 -4.30 0.01 -10.08
N ALA A 23 -2.96 0.14 -10.04
CA ALA A 23 -2.24 0.45 -8.81
C ALA A 23 -2.67 1.81 -8.22
N TYR A 24 -2.87 2.85 -9.03
CA TYR A 24 -3.41 4.12 -8.56
C TYR A 24 -4.83 4.00 -7.98
N SER A 25 -5.70 3.21 -8.60
CA SER A 25 -7.05 2.98 -8.07
C SER A 25 -7.02 2.27 -6.72
N ILE A 26 -6.14 1.29 -6.54
CA ILE A 26 -5.95 0.58 -5.26
C ILE A 26 -5.42 1.53 -4.19
N LEU A 27 -4.37 2.31 -4.50
CA LEU A 27 -3.83 3.29 -3.56
C LEU A 27 -4.85 4.37 -3.17
N LYS A 28 -5.72 4.77 -4.10
CA LYS A 28 -6.79 5.71 -3.81
C LYS A 28 -7.79 5.11 -2.82
N GLN A 29 -8.25 3.88 -3.08
CA GLN A 29 -9.18 3.19 -2.20
C GLN A 29 -8.61 3.05 -0.77
N LEU A 30 -7.35 2.63 -0.66
CA LEU A 30 -6.69 2.46 0.64
C LEU A 30 -6.50 3.80 1.37
N ASN A 31 -6.18 4.87 0.65
CA ASN A 31 -6.12 6.21 1.24
C ASN A 31 -7.50 6.70 1.71
N ASP A 32 -8.57 6.40 0.96
CA ASP A 32 -9.94 6.76 1.35
C ASP A 32 -10.38 5.98 2.61
N GLU A 33 -9.99 4.71 2.74
CA GLU A 33 -10.20 3.92 3.97
C GLU A 33 -9.39 4.48 5.15
N LEU A 34 -8.11 4.76 4.94
CA LEU A 34 -7.20 5.31 5.95
C LEU A 34 -7.70 6.66 6.48
N ALA A 35 -8.21 7.52 5.60
CA ALA A 35 -8.85 8.77 5.97
C ALA A 35 -10.14 8.56 6.79
N LYS A 36 -10.96 7.57 6.44
CA LYS A 36 -12.18 7.21 7.21
C LYS A 36 -11.86 6.68 8.60
N GLU A 37 -10.75 5.98 8.75
CA GLU A 37 -10.24 5.51 10.04
C GLU A 37 -9.61 6.64 10.89
N GLY A 38 -9.56 7.87 10.37
CA GLY A 38 -9.07 9.06 11.09
C GLY A 38 -7.57 9.33 10.91
N TYR A 39 -6.89 8.60 10.03
CA TYR A 39 -5.48 8.81 9.73
C TYR A 39 -5.27 9.81 8.58
N VAL A 40 -4.04 10.32 8.47
CA VAL A 40 -3.64 11.20 7.38
C VAL A 40 -3.30 10.39 6.13
N ALA A 41 -4.08 10.58 5.07
CA ALA A 41 -3.88 9.97 3.77
C ALA A 41 -2.99 10.82 2.85
N VAL A 42 -2.12 10.18 2.07
CA VAL A 42 -1.19 10.87 1.14
C VAL A 42 -1.38 10.33 -0.28
N ARG A 43 -1.76 11.17 -1.22
CA ARG A 43 -2.02 10.74 -2.60
C ARG A 43 -0.80 10.05 -3.21
N GLY A 44 -1.03 8.86 -3.77
CA GLY A 44 -0.02 8.08 -4.49
C GLY A 44 0.94 7.29 -3.61
N LYS A 45 0.73 7.29 -2.28
CA LYS A 45 1.51 6.50 -1.32
C LYS A 45 0.60 5.97 -0.22
N ILE A 46 1.00 4.92 0.48
CA ILE A 46 0.38 4.48 1.74
C ILE A 46 1.45 3.96 2.70
N PRO A 47 1.23 3.96 4.02
CA PRO A 47 2.13 3.28 4.95
C PRO A 47 2.20 1.77 4.64
N ARG A 48 3.41 1.20 4.56
CA ARG A 48 3.63 -0.24 4.35
C ARG A 48 2.97 -1.08 5.44
N LEU A 49 2.98 -0.59 6.68
CA LEU A 49 2.29 -1.24 7.79
C LEU A 49 0.78 -1.38 7.51
N TYR A 50 0.15 -0.36 6.92
CA TYR A 50 -1.28 -0.41 6.58
C TYR A 50 -1.54 -1.34 5.39
N TRP A 51 -0.61 -1.43 4.44
CA TRP A 51 -0.70 -2.43 3.38
C TRP A 51 -0.70 -3.85 3.95
N GLU A 52 0.22 -4.16 4.87
CA GLU A 52 0.38 -5.49 5.46
C GLU A 52 -0.84 -5.92 6.29
N THR A 53 -1.60 -4.98 6.87
CA THR A 53 -2.86 -5.31 7.56
C THR A 53 -4.00 -5.64 6.61
N LYS A 54 -4.03 -5.02 5.41
CA LYS A 54 -5.11 -5.19 4.41
C LYS A 54 -4.84 -6.35 3.45
N PHE A 55 -3.58 -6.60 3.12
CA PHE A 55 -3.14 -7.71 2.28
C PHE A 55 -2.53 -8.79 3.16
N TYR A 56 -3.38 -9.70 3.66
CA TYR A 56 -2.98 -10.85 4.47
C TYR A 56 -1.95 -11.70 3.70
N GLY A 57 -0.77 -11.96 4.28
CA GLY A 57 0.23 -12.89 3.74
C GLY A 57 1.55 -12.29 3.21
N CYS A 58 1.67 -10.98 2.99
CA CYS A 58 2.97 -10.36 2.63
C CYS A 58 4.00 -10.40 3.78
N SER A 59 3.57 -10.66 5.03
CA SER A 59 4.43 -10.87 6.20
C SER A 59 4.87 -12.33 6.38
N GLN A 60 4.33 -13.30 5.64
CA GLN A 60 4.78 -14.70 5.70
C GLN A 60 5.93 -14.96 4.70
N ARG A 61 7.06 -14.28 4.93
CA ARG A 61 8.39 -14.81 4.61
C ARG A 61 9.23 -14.81 5.88
N ALA A 62 8.74 -15.50 6.89
CA ALA A 62 9.52 -15.97 8.03
C ALA A 62 8.95 -17.33 8.40
N GLY A 63 9.63 -18.39 7.95
CA GLY A 63 9.23 -19.79 8.03
C GLY A 63 9.76 -20.55 6.83
#